data_AF-A0A5B7HS92-F1
#
_entry.id   AF-A0A5B7HS92-F1
#
_cell.length_a   1.000
_cell.length_b   1.000
_cell.length_c   1.000
_cell.angle_alpha   90.00
_cell.angle_beta   90.00
_cell.angle_gamma   90.00
#
_symmetry.space_group_name_H-M   'P 1'
#
loop_
_entity.id
_entity.type
_entity.pdbx_description
1 polymer ?
#
loop_
_entity_poly.entity_id
_entity_poly.type
_entity_poly.pdbx_seq_one_letter_code
_entity_poly.pdbx_strand_id
1 'polypeptide(L)'
;MAEALLAYGDYNVVRVDWGGGSLPMYCTATANTRVVGLEIAHFVNFLIDEYQLNPSSVHLIGHSLGAHTSGYAGEKIQGLGRITGMDPAGPYFTGTPDFIRLDPTDAVFVDAIHTDSDPIYTLGYGTDQPMGNVDFYPNAGHDQPGCDPISIGIDVIQDIGEGIRELAACSHGRSYKLFTDVLQQPCPYLAHECVDYESFELVRK
;
A
#
# COMPACT_ATOMS: atom_id res chain seq x y z
N MET A 1 -1.80 -8.30 11.18
CA MET A 1 -0.52 -7.61 10.92
C MET A 1 0.25 -7.24 12.19
N ALA A 2 -0.24 -6.35 13.07
CA ALA A 2 0.56 -5.93 14.24
C ALA A 2 1.02 -7.10 15.14
N GLU A 3 0.14 -8.07 15.39
CA GLU A 3 0.50 -9.29 16.13
C GLU A 3 1.57 -10.12 15.40
N ALA A 4 1.49 -10.21 14.08
CA ALA A 4 2.50 -10.92 13.28
C ALA A 4 3.86 -10.20 13.32
N LEU A 5 3.88 -8.87 13.28
CA LEU A 5 5.10 -8.08 13.47
C LEU A 5 5.72 -8.35 14.85
N LEU A 6 4.92 -8.24 15.91
CA LEU A 6 5.38 -8.49 17.29
C LEU A 6 5.82 -9.94 17.52
N ALA A 7 5.29 -10.90 16.76
CA ALA A 7 5.75 -12.28 16.79
C ALA A 7 7.05 -12.49 15.98
N TYR A 8 7.25 -11.72 14.91
CA TYR A 8 8.43 -11.80 14.04
C TYR A 8 9.69 -11.23 14.69
N GLY A 9 9.56 -10.17 15.49
CA GLY A 9 10.69 -9.54 16.16
C GLY A 9 10.31 -8.53 17.23
N ASP A 10 11.32 -8.02 17.92
CA ASP A 10 11.17 -6.98 18.94
C ASP A 10 11.01 -5.61 18.27
N TYR A 11 9.75 -5.19 18.10
CA TYR A 11 9.38 -3.96 17.42
C TYR A 11 8.44 -3.09 18.25
N ASN A 12 8.58 -1.78 18.07
CA ASN A 12 7.53 -0.82 18.44
C ASN A 12 6.52 -0.73 17.29
N VAL A 13 5.29 -1.20 17.50
CA VAL A 13 4.25 -1.18 16.46
C VAL A 13 3.22 -0.09 16.77
N VAL A 14 3.20 0.97 15.97
CA VAL A 14 2.25 2.07 16.07
C VAL A 14 1.18 1.93 14.99
N ARG A 15 -0.09 1.81 15.39
CA ARG A 15 -1.23 1.83 14.47
C ARG A 15 -1.73 3.26 14.32
N VAL A 16 -1.78 3.76 13.09
CA VAL A 16 -2.33 5.08 12.76
C VAL A 16 -3.78 4.92 12.36
N ASP A 17 -4.70 5.16 13.30
CA ASP A 17 -6.13 5.21 13.01
C ASP A 17 -6.53 6.61 12.55
N TRP A 18 -6.98 6.70 11.31
CA TRP A 18 -7.51 7.93 10.71
C TRP A 18 -8.90 7.69 10.12
N GLY A 19 -9.67 6.74 10.66
CA GLY A 19 -11.01 6.36 10.19
C GLY A 19 -11.96 7.55 10.01
N GLY A 20 -11.91 8.52 10.94
CA GLY A 20 -12.70 9.74 10.80
C GLY A 20 -12.37 10.60 9.56
N GLY A 21 -11.12 10.55 9.09
CA GLY A 21 -10.65 11.24 7.90
C GLY A 21 -10.76 10.42 6.60
N SER A 22 -10.89 9.10 6.68
CA SER A 22 -10.97 8.21 5.51
C SER A 22 -12.40 7.90 5.06
N LEU A 23 -13.39 8.01 5.95
CA LEU A 23 -14.81 7.72 5.67
C LEU A 23 -15.59 8.75 4.81
N PRO A 24 -15.23 10.05 4.74
CA PRO A 24 -15.90 10.99 3.83
C PRO A 24 -15.81 10.58 2.35
N MET A 25 -16.38 11.40 1.45
CA MET A 25 -16.26 11.17 0.00
C MET A 25 -14.80 10.95 -0.42
N TYR A 26 -14.59 10.04 -1.37
CA TYR A 26 -13.24 9.57 -1.74
C TYR A 26 -12.27 10.71 -2.10
N CYS A 27 -12.73 11.78 -2.75
CA CYS A 27 -11.91 12.97 -3.02
C CYS A 27 -11.43 13.67 -1.74
N THR A 28 -12.28 13.76 -0.72
CA THR A 28 -11.95 14.29 0.61
C THR A 28 -11.02 13.36 1.36
N ALA A 29 -11.28 12.05 1.35
CA ALA A 29 -10.41 11.05 1.96
C ALA A 29 -9.00 11.09 1.33
N THR A 30 -8.94 11.21 0.00
CA THR A 30 -7.69 11.42 -0.76
C THR A 30 -6.97 12.68 -0.30
N ALA A 31 -7.66 13.82 -0.19
CA ALA A 31 -7.02 15.05 0.30
C ALA A 31 -6.51 14.94 1.74
N ASN A 32 -7.25 14.23 2.61
CA ASN A 32 -6.90 14.04 4.00
C ASN A 32 -5.61 13.21 4.19
N THR A 33 -5.25 12.35 3.23
CA THR A 33 -4.00 11.57 3.29
C THR A 33 -2.77 12.44 3.52
N ARG A 34 -2.75 13.67 2.98
CA ARG A 34 -1.67 14.65 3.19
C ARG A 34 -1.57 15.08 4.64
N VAL A 35 -2.70 15.44 5.24
CA VAL A 35 -2.73 15.87 6.65
C VAL A 35 -2.28 14.73 7.54
N VAL A 36 -2.79 13.51 7.32
CA VAL A 36 -2.36 12.34 8.09
C VAL A 36 -0.86 12.06 7.91
N GLY A 37 -0.34 12.18 6.69
CA GLY A 37 1.10 12.01 6.42
C GLY A 37 1.95 13.04 7.17
N LEU A 38 1.52 14.30 7.21
CA LEU A 38 2.18 15.35 7.99
C LEU A 38 2.14 15.08 9.50
N GLU A 39 1.04 14.55 10.03
CA GLU A 39 0.95 14.17 11.46
C GLU A 39 1.87 12.99 11.80
N ILE A 40 1.98 11.99 10.91
CA ILE A 40 2.95 10.89 11.07
C ILE A 40 4.38 11.43 11.08
N ALA A 41 4.72 12.30 10.12
CA ALA A 41 6.04 12.92 10.06
C ALA A 41 6.33 13.77 11.30
N HIS A 42 5.34 14.53 11.78
CA HIS A 42 5.49 15.32 13.01
C HIS A 42 5.81 14.42 14.21
N PHE A 43 5.08 13.31 14.37
CA PHE A 43 5.33 12.36 15.44
C PHE A 43 6.71 11.69 15.34
N VAL A 44 7.11 11.23 14.14
CA VAL A 44 8.42 10.60 13.95
C VAL A 44 9.56 11.58 14.18
N ASN A 45 9.46 12.81 13.67
CA ASN A 45 10.47 13.84 13.89
C ASN A 45 10.57 14.23 15.37
N PHE A 46 9.45 14.28 16.10
CA PHE A 46 9.49 14.45 17.56
C PHE A 46 10.30 13.34 18.25
N LEU A 47 10.15 12.07 17.83
CA LEU A 47 10.96 10.98 18.38
C LEU A 47 12.44 11.08 18.00
N ILE A 48 12.75 11.55 16.80
CA ILE A 48 14.12 11.79 16.35
C ILE A 48 14.76 12.87 17.21
N ASP A 49 14.10 14.00 17.39
CA ASP A 49 14.66 15.17 18.07
C ASP A 49 14.79 14.93 19.58
N GLU A 50 13.72 14.44 20.22
CA GLU A 50 13.66 14.34 21.69
C GLU A 50 14.23 13.03 22.24
N TYR A 51 14.13 11.94 21.48
CA TYR A 51 14.53 10.60 21.94
C TYR A 51 15.67 9.99 21.11
N GLN A 52 16.24 10.77 20.18
CA GLN A 52 17.37 10.35 19.33
C GLN A 52 17.06 9.05 18.56
N LEU A 53 15.79 8.89 18.16
CA LEU A 53 15.38 7.80 17.27
C LEU A 53 16.19 7.89 15.97
N ASN A 54 16.76 6.76 15.55
CA ASN A 54 17.42 6.69 14.25
C ASN A 54 16.33 6.58 13.15
N PRO A 55 16.21 7.53 12.20
CA PRO A 55 15.18 7.47 11.16
C PRO A 55 15.31 6.23 10.26
N SER A 56 16.52 5.69 10.11
CA SER A 56 16.75 4.47 9.32
C SER A 56 16.17 3.21 9.97
N SER A 57 15.81 3.24 11.26
CA SER A 57 15.09 2.13 11.92
C SER A 57 13.56 2.24 11.83
N VAL A 58 13.03 3.26 11.14
CA VAL A 58 11.58 3.45 10.97
C VAL A 58 11.12 2.83 9.65
N HIS A 59 10.05 2.05 9.73
CA HIS A 59 9.37 1.44 8.59
C HIS A 59 7.90 1.85 8.59
N LEU A 60 7.47 2.61 7.57
CA LEU A 60 6.06 2.92 7.37
C LEU A 60 5.41 1.88 6.45
N ILE A 61 4.27 1.36 6.86
CA ILE A 61 3.53 0.34 6.11
C ILE A 61 2.14 0.91 5.81
N GLY A 62 1.86 1.17 4.52
CA GLY A 62 0.64 1.84 4.09
C GLY A 62 -0.15 0.99 3.11
N HIS A 63 -1.43 0.74 3.38
CA HIS A 63 -2.36 0.07 2.46
C HIS A 63 -3.26 1.07 1.75
N SER A 64 -3.55 0.88 0.46
CA SER A 64 -4.50 1.71 -0.29
C SER A 64 -4.10 3.20 -0.23
N LEU A 65 -5.02 4.10 0.14
CA LEU A 65 -4.74 5.51 0.43
C LEU A 65 -3.61 5.71 1.46
N GLY A 66 -3.44 4.78 2.39
CA GLY A 66 -2.37 4.78 3.38
C GLY A 66 -0.96 4.64 2.80
N ALA A 67 -0.81 4.08 1.59
CA ALA A 67 0.46 4.05 0.88
C ALA A 67 0.94 5.47 0.56
N HIS A 68 0.04 6.32 0.05
CA HIS A 68 0.32 7.73 -0.24
C HIS A 68 0.47 8.56 1.04
N THR A 69 -0.30 8.27 2.08
CA THR A 69 -0.07 8.83 3.42
C THR A 69 1.37 8.55 3.91
N SER A 70 1.90 7.36 3.65
CA SER A 70 3.28 7.01 4.00
C SER A 70 4.30 7.78 3.15
N GLY A 71 4.03 7.96 1.85
CA GLY A 71 4.86 8.80 0.97
C GLY A 71 4.93 10.25 1.45
N TYR A 72 3.77 10.87 1.72
CA TYR A 72 3.70 12.23 2.27
C TYR A 72 4.44 12.39 3.60
N ALA A 73 4.44 11.35 4.44
CA ALA A 73 5.24 11.35 5.66
C ALA A 73 6.75 11.26 5.35
N GLY A 74 7.14 10.36 4.43
CA GLY A 74 8.51 10.14 3.98
C GLY A 74 9.19 11.40 3.46
N GLU A 75 8.49 12.20 2.65
CA GLU A 75 8.99 13.50 2.18
C GLU A 75 9.46 14.45 3.30
N LYS A 76 8.95 14.27 4.52
CA LYS A 76 9.21 15.13 5.67
C LYS A 76 10.08 14.47 6.75
N ILE A 77 10.51 13.22 6.55
CA ILE A 77 11.37 12.48 7.48
C ILE A 77 12.72 12.22 6.78
N GLN A 78 13.72 13.03 7.09
CA GLN A 78 15.04 12.87 6.48
C GLN A 78 15.69 11.54 6.90
N GLY A 79 16.04 10.72 5.91
CA GLY A 79 16.69 9.43 6.14
C GLY A 79 15.76 8.33 6.63
N LEU A 80 14.45 8.45 6.37
CA LEU A 80 13.47 7.39 6.65
C LEU A 80 13.94 6.05 6.09
N GLY A 81 13.94 5.01 6.92
CA GLY A 81 14.49 3.70 6.57
C GLY A 81 13.74 2.99 5.44
N ARG A 82 12.43 2.77 5.60
CA ARG A 82 11.64 2.01 4.63
C ARG A 82 10.20 2.47 4.53
N ILE A 83 9.63 2.39 3.33
CA ILE A 83 8.18 2.39 3.11
C ILE A 83 7.78 1.11 2.38
N THR A 84 6.72 0.44 2.85
CA THR A 84 6.05 -0.60 2.06
C THR A 84 4.65 -0.12 1.66
N GLY A 85 4.43 0.05 0.36
CA GLY A 85 3.13 0.38 -0.23
C GLY A 85 2.35 -0.88 -0.59
N MET A 86 1.32 -1.19 0.16
CA MET A 86 0.45 -2.34 -0.07
C MET A 86 -0.74 -1.90 -0.93
N ASP A 87 -0.66 -2.24 -2.21
CA ASP A 87 -1.61 -1.92 -3.26
C ASP A 87 -2.00 -0.43 -3.26
N PRO A 88 -1.05 0.47 -3.61
CA PRO A 88 -1.30 1.91 -3.59
C PRO A 88 -2.53 2.26 -4.45
N ALA A 89 -3.40 3.12 -3.92
CA ALA A 89 -4.65 3.44 -4.59
C ALA A 89 -4.43 4.18 -5.92
N GLY A 90 -5.02 3.69 -7.01
CA GLY A 90 -4.88 4.31 -8.33
C GLY A 90 -5.64 5.64 -8.49
N PRO A 91 -6.95 5.70 -8.18
CA PRO A 91 -7.76 6.88 -8.43
C PRO A 91 -7.23 8.13 -7.71
N TYR A 92 -7.02 9.21 -8.47
CA TYR A 92 -6.40 10.50 -8.08
C TYR A 92 -4.88 10.50 -7.86
N PHE A 93 -4.18 9.37 -7.99
CA PHE A 93 -2.71 9.29 -7.81
C PHE A 93 -1.97 8.81 -9.05
N THR A 94 -2.49 7.81 -9.79
CA THR A 94 -1.84 7.30 -11.01
C THR A 94 -1.63 8.42 -12.04
N GLY A 95 -0.43 8.50 -12.60
CA GLY A 95 -0.02 9.51 -13.58
C GLY A 95 0.19 10.92 -13.01
N THR A 96 0.06 11.11 -11.69
CA THR A 96 0.40 12.39 -11.05
C THR A 96 1.92 12.53 -10.84
N PRO A 97 2.42 13.76 -10.68
CA PRO A 97 3.81 13.99 -10.28
C PRO A 97 4.16 13.30 -8.96
N ASP A 98 5.44 12.96 -8.78
CA ASP A 98 5.97 12.21 -7.62
C ASP A 98 5.48 12.79 -6.29
N PHE A 99 5.60 14.11 -6.09
CA PHE A 99 5.18 14.82 -4.86
C PHE A 99 3.67 14.77 -4.50
N ILE A 100 2.85 14.11 -5.31
CA ILE A 100 1.42 13.90 -5.07
C ILE A 100 1.12 12.48 -4.60
N ARG A 101 2.07 11.55 -4.67
CA ARG A 101 1.84 10.11 -4.47
C ARG A 101 3.02 9.48 -3.73
N LEU A 102 3.00 8.15 -3.65
CA LEU A 102 4.15 7.38 -3.19
C LEU A 102 5.15 7.33 -4.35
N ASP A 103 6.43 7.50 -4.05
CA ASP A 103 7.50 7.29 -5.03
C ASP A 103 8.82 6.83 -4.37
N PRO A 104 9.80 6.36 -5.15
CA PRO A 104 11.04 5.79 -4.62
C PRO A 104 11.92 6.76 -3.82
N THR A 105 11.65 8.07 -3.86
CA THR A 105 12.42 9.09 -3.11
C THR A 105 11.91 9.33 -1.69
N ASP A 106 10.74 8.80 -1.34
CA ASP A 106 10.09 9.02 -0.04
C ASP A 106 10.81 8.32 1.13
N ALA A 107 11.68 7.32 0.85
CA ALA A 107 12.49 6.66 1.86
C ALA A 107 13.80 6.14 1.26
N VAL A 108 14.71 5.67 2.11
CA VAL A 108 15.94 4.98 1.69
C VAL A 108 15.63 3.74 0.86
N PHE A 109 14.52 3.05 1.17
CA PHE A 109 14.01 1.95 0.37
C PHE A 109 12.48 1.93 0.37
N VAL A 110 11.89 1.86 -0.81
CA VAL A 110 10.44 1.75 -1.02
C VAL A 110 10.17 0.46 -1.76
N ASP A 111 9.29 -0.38 -1.23
CA ASP A 111 8.78 -1.55 -1.92
C ASP A 111 7.25 -1.50 -2.03
N ALA A 112 6.71 -1.88 -3.19
CA ALA A 112 5.28 -1.86 -3.44
C ALA A 112 4.75 -3.25 -3.84
N ILE A 113 3.54 -3.59 -3.39
CA ILE A 113 2.87 -4.86 -3.73
C ILE A 113 1.56 -4.52 -4.44
N HIS A 114 1.45 -4.86 -5.71
CA HIS A 114 0.30 -4.58 -6.57
C HIS A 114 -0.59 -5.80 -6.65
N THR A 115 -1.85 -5.68 -6.24
CA THR A 115 -2.80 -6.81 -6.18
C THR A 115 -4.16 -6.52 -6.78
N ASP A 116 -4.44 -5.28 -7.19
CA ASP A 116 -5.73 -4.89 -7.73
C ASP A 116 -5.59 -3.77 -8.78
N SER A 117 -4.63 -3.92 -9.68
CA SER A 117 -4.20 -2.93 -10.66
C SER A 117 -5.13 -2.77 -11.87
N ASP A 118 -6.28 -3.42 -11.86
CA ASP A 118 -7.29 -3.24 -12.91
C ASP A 118 -7.82 -1.80 -12.93
N PRO A 119 -8.33 -1.32 -14.07
CA PRO A 119 -8.94 0.00 -14.13
C PRO A 119 -10.13 0.15 -13.17
N ILE A 120 -10.34 1.34 -12.63
CA ILE A 120 -11.44 1.61 -11.69
C ILE A 120 -12.84 1.28 -12.24
N TYR A 121 -13.04 1.34 -13.56
CA TYR A 121 -14.31 0.98 -14.19
C TYR A 121 -14.59 -0.53 -14.19
N THR A 122 -13.56 -1.35 -13.98
CA THR A 122 -13.66 -2.79 -13.66
C THR A 122 -13.47 -3.06 -12.16
N LEU A 123 -13.58 -2.03 -11.32
CA LEU A 123 -13.46 -2.07 -9.87
C LEU A 123 -12.06 -2.37 -9.30
N GLY A 124 -10.99 -2.21 -10.09
CA GLY A 124 -9.64 -2.22 -9.53
C GLY A 124 -9.34 -0.93 -8.78
N TYR A 125 -8.94 -1.05 -7.52
CA TYR A 125 -8.64 0.06 -6.63
C TYR A 125 -7.16 0.43 -6.60
N GLY A 126 -6.28 -0.51 -6.94
CA GLY A 126 -4.84 -0.33 -7.00
C GLY A 126 -4.38 0.41 -8.25
N THR A 127 -3.08 0.66 -8.32
CA THR A 127 -2.39 1.20 -9.50
C THR A 127 -1.55 0.12 -10.16
N ASP A 128 -1.38 0.14 -11.48
CA ASP A 128 -0.37 -0.66 -12.21
C ASP A 128 0.98 0.06 -12.27
N GLN A 129 0.97 1.39 -12.18
CA GLN A 129 2.17 2.22 -12.20
C GLN A 129 3.14 1.84 -11.05
N PRO A 130 4.43 1.61 -11.35
CA PRO A 130 5.47 1.40 -10.35
C PRO A 130 5.61 2.60 -9.40
N MET A 131 5.69 2.33 -8.09
CA MET A 131 5.80 3.33 -7.02
C MET A 131 7.00 3.08 -6.09
N GLY A 132 7.70 1.96 -6.22
CA GLY A 132 8.82 1.59 -5.36
C GLY A 132 10.19 1.58 -6.06
N ASN A 133 11.23 1.35 -5.27
CA ASN A 133 12.50 0.83 -5.79
C ASN A 133 12.32 -0.60 -6.32
N VAL A 134 11.40 -1.35 -5.71
CA VAL A 134 10.99 -2.70 -6.13
C VAL A 134 9.48 -2.80 -6.08
N ASP A 135 8.88 -3.24 -7.18
CA ASP A 135 7.44 -3.40 -7.32
C ASP A 135 7.12 -4.87 -7.61
N PHE A 136 6.27 -5.46 -6.78
CA PHE A 136 5.86 -6.86 -6.86
C PHE A 136 4.45 -6.94 -7.43
N TYR A 137 4.27 -7.76 -8.47
CA TYR A 137 2.99 -7.99 -9.15
C TYR A 137 2.57 -9.46 -9.02
N PRO A 138 2.22 -9.95 -7.81
CA PRO A 138 1.74 -11.31 -7.61
C PRO A 138 0.52 -11.59 -8.49
N ASN A 139 0.55 -12.70 -9.25
CA ASN A 139 -0.52 -13.09 -10.16
C ASN A 139 -0.86 -11.97 -11.15
N ALA A 140 0.17 -11.37 -11.76
CA ALA A 140 0.10 -10.22 -12.66
C ALA A 140 -0.35 -8.89 -12.03
N GLY A 141 -0.68 -8.88 -10.73
CA GLY A 141 -1.14 -7.69 -10.01
C GLY A 141 -2.61 -7.34 -10.23
N HIS A 142 -3.38 -8.21 -10.87
CA HIS A 142 -4.82 -8.06 -11.12
C HIS A 142 -5.62 -8.99 -10.18
N ASP A 143 -6.67 -9.63 -10.67
CA ASP A 143 -7.48 -10.63 -9.95
C ASP A 143 -6.65 -11.65 -9.17
N GLN A 144 -6.78 -11.63 -7.84
CA GLN A 144 -6.01 -12.52 -6.97
C GLN A 144 -6.71 -13.87 -6.78
N PRO A 145 -5.97 -14.99 -6.72
CA PRO A 145 -6.56 -16.30 -6.49
C PRO A 145 -7.45 -16.34 -5.23
N GLY A 146 -8.68 -16.83 -5.40
CA GLY A 146 -9.68 -16.89 -4.34
C GLY A 146 -10.44 -15.58 -4.09
N CYS A 147 -10.33 -14.60 -4.99
CA CYS A 147 -11.22 -13.45 -5.10
C CYS A 147 -12.06 -13.61 -6.37
N ASP A 148 -13.39 -13.67 -6.23
CA ASP A 148 -14.28 -13.81 -7.38
C ASP A 148 -14.48 -12.45 -8.07
N PRO A 149 -14.24 -12.32 -9.39
CA PRO A 149 -14.43 -11.06 -10.10
C PRO A 149 -15.90 -10.63 -10.04
N ILE A 150 -16.17 -9.42 -9.56
CA ILE A 150 -17.52 -8.85 -9.64
C ILE A 150 -17.58 -7.86 -10.79
N SER A 151 -18.49 -8.10 -11.73
CA SER A 151 -18.85 -7.10 -12.73
C SER A 151 -20.09 -6.35 -12.26
N ILE A 152 -19.91 -5.18 -11.65
CA ILE A 152 -21.01 -4.30 -11.20
C ILE A 152 -20.99 -3.04 -12.06
N GLY A 153 -22.15 -2.60 -12.55
CA GLY A 153 -22.25 -1.32 -13.25
C GLY A 153 -21.86 -0.15 -12.35
N ILE A 154 -21.13 0.82 -12.91
CA ILE A 154 -20.57 2.02 -12.24
C ILE A 154 -21.64 2.79 -11.44
N ASP A 155 -22.89 2.77 -11.89
CA ASP A 155 -24.01 3.48 -11.26
C ASP A 155 -24.43 2.92 -9.89
N VAL A 156 -23.95 1.74 -9.50
CA VAL A 156 -24.36 1.07 -8.25
C VAL A 156 -23.35 1.31 -7.11
N ILE A 157 -22.11 1.78 -7.40
CA ILE A 157 -21.00 1.82 -6.43
C ILE A 157 -21.31 2.62 -5.15
N GLN A 158 -22.18 3.64 -5.26
CA GLN A 158 -22.57 4.44 -4.11
C GLN A 158 -23.59 3.74 -3.20
N ASP A 159 -24.36 2.78 -3.72
CA ASP A 159 -25.51 2.16 -3.06
C ASP A 159 -25.34 0.65 -2.81
N ILE A 160 -24.14 0.10 -3.01
CA ILE A 160 -23.88 -1.32 -2.76
C ILE A 160 -23.63 -1.61 -1.28
N GLY A 161 -24.39 -2.58 -0.75
CA GLY A 161 -24.28 -3.06 0.62
C GLY A 161 -22.89 -3.65 0.94
N GLU A 162 -22.59 -3.74 2.24
CA GLU A 162 -21.25 -4.09 2.77
C GLU A 162 -20.63 -5.35 2.13
N GLY A 163 -21.41 -6.40 1.92
CA GLY A 163 -20.90 -7.65 1.33
C GLY A 163 -20.41 -7.55 -0.12
N ILE A 164 -20.92 -6.59 -0.90
CA ILE A 164 -20.44 -6.38 -2.28
C ILE A 164 -19.19 -5.49 -2.30
N ARG A 165 -19.06 -4.56 -1.34
CA ARG A 165 -17.82 -3.80 -1.12
C ARG A 165 -16.68 -4.71 -0.67
N GLU A 166 -16.95 -5.67 0.21
CA GLU A 166 -15.95 -6.65 0.65
C GLU A 166 -15.47 -7.55 -0.50
N LEU A 167 -16.37 -7.99 -1.36
CA LEU A 167 -16.02 -8.83 -2.49
C LEU A 167 -15.22 -8.03 -3.55
N ALA A 168 -15.57 -6.75 -3.80
CA ALA A 168 -14.82 -5.88 -4.71
C ALA A 168 -13.44 -5.51 -4.14
N ALA A 169 -13.31 -5.40 -2.82
CA ALA A 169 -12.04 -5.12 -2.15
C ALA A 169 -11.18 -6.37 -1.87
N CYS A 170 -11.55 -7.56 -2.36
CA CYS A 170 -10.84 -8.80 -2.04
C CYS A 170 -9.41 -8.80 -2.59
N SER A 171 -9.25 -8.52 -3.88
CA SER A 171 -7.96 -8.40 -4.55
C SER A 171 -7.16 -7.27 -3.92
N HIS A 172 -7.80 -6.12 -3.68
CA HIS A 172 -7.19 -4.98 -3.00
C HIS A 172 -6.63 -5.30 -1.60
N GLY A 173 -7.35 -6.14 -0.86
CA GLY A 173 -6.95 -6.61 0.47
C GLY A 173 -5.97 -7.77 0.46
N ARG A 174 -5.58 -8.30 -0.71
CA ARG A 174 -4.60 -9.40 -0.78
C ARG A 174 -3.20 -8.94 -0.42
N SER A 175 -2.83 -7.72 -0.77
CA SER A 175 -1.50 -7.15 -0.49
C SER A 175 -1.09 -7.25 0.98
N TYR A 176 -1.96 -6.82 1.91
CA TYR A 176 -1.66 -6.90 3.35
C TYR A 176 -1.66 -8.35 3.89
N LYS A 177 -2.36 -9.27 3.24
CA LYS A 177 -2.34 -10.71 3.60
C LYS A 177 -1.00 -11.32 3.20
N LEU A 178 -0.55 -11.10 1.96
CA LEU A 178 0.76 -11.54 1.48
C LEU A 178 1.88 -10.98 2.35
N PHE A 179 1.82 -9.68 2.71
CA PHE A 179 2.78 -9.09 3.63
C PHE A 179 2.72 -9.72 5.03
N THR A 180 1.53 -10.07 5.52
CA THR A 180 1.41 -10.73 6.83
C THR A 180 1.99 -12.15 6.80
N ASP A 181 1.84 -12.87 5.68
CA ASP A 181 2.31 -14.25 5.53
C ASP A 181 3.86 -14.34 5.53
N VAL A 182 4.56 -13.37 4.93
CA VAL A 182 6.05 -13.33 4.96
C VAL A 182 6.62 -13.11 6.36
N LEU A 183 5.82 -12.61 7.31
CA LEU A 183 6.23 -12.46 8.72
C LEU A 183 6.10 -13.77 9.51
N GLN A 184 5.38 -14.76 8.97
CA GLN A 184 5.08 -16.01 9.69
C GLN A 184 5.92 -17.19 9.22
N GLN A 185 6.41 -17.15 7.98
CA GLN A 185 7.15 -18.25 7.37
C GLN A 185 8.41 -17.71 6.70
N PRO A 186 9.54 -18.45 6.72
CA PRO A 186 10.72 -18.05 5.97
C PRO A 186 10.47 -18.22 4.47
N CYS A 187 10.53 -17.11 3.73
CA CYS A 187 10.46 -17.05 2.26
C CYS A 187 9.28 -17.81 1.62
N PRO A 188 8.00 -17.52 2.01
CA PRO A 188 6.84 -18.21 1.44
C PRO A 188 6.58 -17.81 -0.02
N TYR A 189 7.13 -16.68 -0.47
CA TYR A 189 7.01 -16.18 -1.82
C TYR A 189 8.39 -15.87 -2.39
N LEU A 190 8.72 -16.52 -3.51
CA LEU A 190 9.89 -16.18 -4.31
C LEU A 190 9.43 -15.30 -5.47
N ALA A 191 9.96 -14.08 -5.54
CA ALA A 191 9.73 -13.18 -6.66
C ALA A 191 10.86 -13.31 -7.70
N HIS A 192 10.52 -13.11 -8.97
CA HIS A 192 11.46 -13.14 -10.08
C HIS A 192 11.43 -11.80 -10.81
N GLU A 193 12.60 -11.22 -11.05
CA GLU A 193 12.73 -10.04 -11.90
C GLU A 193 12.40 -10.43 -13.34
N CYS A 194 11.44 -9.72 -13.95
CA CYS A 194 10.99 -9.92 -15.32
C CYS A 194 10.53 -8.58 -15.90
N VAL A 195 10.59 -8.47 -17.22
CA VAL A 195 10.15 -7.26 -17.95
C VAL A 195 8.63 -7.12 -17.97
N ASP A 196 7.91 -8.23 -17.94
CA ASP A 196 6.46 -8.33 -17.88
C ASP A 196 6.04 -9.72 -17.37
N TYR A 197 4.74 -9.88 -17.11
CA TYR A 197 4.19 -11.13 -16.58
C TYR A 197 4.17 -12.26 -17.62
N GLU A 198 4.02 -11.94 -18.91
CA GLU A 198 4.06 -12.94 -19.98
C GLU A 198 5.42 -13.62 -20.07
N SER A 199 6.50 -12.85 -19.96
CA SER A 199 7.88 -13.33 -19.91
C SER A 199 8.13 -14.18 -18.67
N PHE A 200 7.57 -13.79 -17.52
CA PHE A 200 7.64 -14.58 -16.29
C PHE A 200 7.02 -15.98 -16.47
N GLU A 201 5.83 -16.07 -17.06
CA GLU A 201 5.13 -17.35 -17.30
C GLU A 201 5.89 -18.27 -18.27
N LEU A 202 6.69 -17.71 -19.20
CA LEU A 202 7.53 -18.48 -20.10
C LEU A 202 8.76 -19.11 -19.41
N VAL A 203 9.32 -18.42 -18.41
CA VAL A 203 10.54 -18.86 -17.68
C VAL A 203 10.20 -19.78 -16.51
N ARG A 204 8.95 -19.80 -16.04
CA ARG A 204 8.47 -20.63 -14.92
C ARG A 204 8.33 -22.13 -15.26
N LYS A 205 8.34 -22.51 -16.54
CA LYS A 205 8.30 -23.91 -16.98
C LYS A 205 9.61 -24.64 -16.77
#